data_AF-A0A6N6S342-F1
#
_entry.id   AF-A0A6N6S342-F1
#
_cell.length_a   1.000
_cell.length_b   1.000
_cell.length_c   1.000
_cell.angle_alpha   90.00
_cell.angle_beta   90.00
_cell.angle_gamma   90.00
#
_symmetry.space_group_name_H-M   'P 1'
#
loop_
_entity.id
_entity.type
_entity.pdbx_description
1 polymer ?
#
loop_
_entity_poly.entity_id
_entity_poly.type
_entity_poly.pdbx_seq_one_letter_code
_entity_poly.pdbx_strand_id
1 'polypeptide(L)'
;MKKTSRDRVEDRFLDYRALAEGLRVQFFWTLSGISENVSSHYLSKYEGLHTWIRKAVRSIEIATLQNESAEPARRQSEFLGITGKLWIESQLEYFSSKKRPLLIRTQQFGNVVFLSFVLTLIVALAYGIYVLAAGVENGEAINDFQILLGVIAAVGVAAQAYKNKKAYDELQRRYSLAQQTYASAKRELEIGKVPPERILIAVGREALLENSDWLWTHRNVPIEVPKG
;
A
#
# COMPACT_ATOMS: atom_id res chain seq x y z
N MET A 1 -26.73 1.20 9.83
CA MET A 1 -26.48 2.53 9.20
C MET A 1 -26.65 2.42 7.70
N LYS A 2 -27.31 3.38 7.05
CA LYS A 2 -27.56 3.37 5.59
C LYS A 2 -26.30 3.86 4.87
N LYS A 3 -25.67 3.03 4.02
CA LYS A 3 -24.48 3.41 3.24
C LYS A 3 -24.76 4.65 2.40
N THR A 4 -23.84 5.62 2.43
CA THR A 4 -23.93 6.84 1.62
C THR A 4 -23.65 6.52 0.15
N SER A 5 -23.90 7.48 -0.76
CA SER A 5 -23.56 7.29 -2.18
C SER A 5 -22.05 7.14 -2.40
N ARG A 6 -21.23 7.78 -1.55
CA ARG A 6 -19.77 7.73 -1.63
C ARG A 6 -19.26 6.34 -1.27
N ASP A 7 -19.77 5.77 -0.18
CA ASP A 7 -19.39 4.42 0.28
C ASP A 7 -19.68 3.36 -0.80
N ARG A 8 -20.81 3.50 -1.51
CA ARG A 8 -21.18 2.58 -2.61
C ARG A 8 -20.25 2.68 -3.84
N VAL A 9 -19.72 3.86 -4.12
CA VAL A 9 -18.76 4.05 -5.23
C VAL A 9 -17.41 3.46 -4.84
N GLU A 10 -16.99 3.67 -3.61
CA GLU A 10 -15.75 3.13 -3.05
C GLU A 10 -15.76 1.60 -3.00
N ASP A 11 -16.84 1.00 -2.50
CA ASP A 11 -17.02 -0.46 -2.52
C ASP A 11 -16.85 -1.02 -3.95
N ARG A 12 -17.50 -0.40 -4.94
CA ARG A 12 -17.40 -0.81 -6.35
C ARG A 12 -15.99 -0.64 -6.90
N PHE A 13 -15.32 0.45 -6.56
CA PHE A 13 -13.94 0.68 -6.96
C PHE A 13 -13.02 -0.42 -6.42
N LEU A 14 -13.14 -0.75 -5.13
CA LEU A 14 -12.35 -1.82 -4.49
C LEU A 14 -12.62 -3.18 -5.14
N ASP A 15 -13.89 -3.45 -5.45
CA ASP A 15 -14.35 -4.65 -6.13
C ASP A 15 -13.78 -4.80 -7.55
N TYR A 16 -13.81 -3.73 -8.34
CA TYR A 16 -13.22 -3.72 -9.67
C TYR A 16 -11.70 -3.77 -9.66
N ARG A 17 -11.04 -3.11 -8.71
CA ARG A 17 -9.60 -3.25 -8.50
C ARG A 17 -9.25 -4.71 -8.21
N ALA A 18 -10.00 -5.35 -7.32
CA ALA A 18 -9.71 -6.72 -6.93
C ALA A 18 -9.93 -7.71 -8.07
N LEU A 19 -10.97 -7.52 -8.88
CA LEU A 19 -11.20 -8.27 -10.12
C LEU A 19 -10.09 -8.04 -11.15
N ALA A 20 -9.71 -6.78 -11.40
CA ALA A 20 -8.68 -6.44 -12.38
C ALA A 20 -7.34 -7.09 -12.03
N GLU A 21 -6.97 -7.10 -10.76
CA GLU A 21 -5.74 -7.76 -10.30
C GLU A 21 -5.80 -9.28 -10.48
N GLY A 22 -6.94 -9.91 -10.15
CA GLY A 22 -7.15 -11.34 -10.40
C GLY A 22 -7.02 -11.71 -11.88
N LEU A 23 -7.62 -10.91 -12.77
CA LEU A 23 -7.51 -11.09 -14.22
C LEU A 23 -6.09 -10.86 -14.73
N ARG A 24 -5.38 -9.87 -14.19
CA ARG A 24 -3.99 -9.58 -14.55
C ARG A 24 -3.09 -10.76 -14.23
N VAL A 25 -3.21 -11.34 -13.03
CA VAL A 25 -2.43 -12.53 -12.64
C VAL A 25 -2.78 -13.72 -13.53
N GLN A 26 -4.08 -13.99 -13.75
CA GLN A 26 -4.52 -15.12 -14.59
C GLN A 26 -3.99 -14.97 -16.02
N PHE A 27 -4.05 -13.77 -16.58
CA PHE A 27 -3.54 -13.47 -17.91
C PHE A 27 -2.05 -13.81 -18.04
N PHE A 28 -1.20 -13.36 -17.11
CA PHE A 28 0.24 -13.63 -17.18
C PHE A 28 0.62 -15.08 -16.86
N TRP A 29 -0.16 -15.77 -16.03
CA TRP A 29 -0.03 -17.20 -15.82
C TRP A 29 -0.32 -17.98 -17.11
N THR A 30 -1.48 -17.75 -17.73
CA THR A 30 -1.85 -18.38 -19.00
C THR A 30 -0.87 -18.04 -20.12
N LEU A 31 -0.41 -16.79 -20.19
CA LEU A 31 0.60 -16.36 -21.16
C LEU A 31 1.91 -17.12 -21.00
N SER A 32 2.29 -17.46 -19.76
CA SER A 32 3.51 -18.20 -19.42
C SER A 32 3.34 -19.72 -19.46
N GLY A 33 2.20 -20.22 -19.94
CA GLY A 33 1.89 -21.65 -20.00
C GLY A 33 1.54 -22.28 -18.65
N ILE A 34 1.22 -21.48 -17.64
CA ILE A 34 0.81 -21.94 -16.31
C ILE A 34 -0.71 -22.17 -16.33
N SER A 35 -1.12 -23.40 -16.04
CA SER A 35 -2.52 -23.82 -16.01
C SER A 35 -3.17 -23.73 -14.62
N GLU A 36 -2.50 -23.12 -13.63
CA GLU A 36 -3.08 -22.84 -12.33
C GLU A 36 -4.22 -21.81 -12.41
N ASN A 37 -5.19 -21.98 -11.52
CA ASN A 37 -6.38 -21.16 -11.44
C ASN A 37 -6.26 -20.14 -10.32
N VAL A 38 -6.24 -18.85 -10.66
CA VAL A 38 -6.18 -17.75 -9.69
C VAL A 38 -7.29 -17.83 -8.63
N SER A 39 -8.48 -18.30 -9.01
CA SER A 39 -9.64 -18.43 -8.13
C SER A 39 -9.38 -19.35 -6.92
N SER A 40 -8.49 -20.33 -7.08
CA SER A 40 -8.05 -21.28 -6.04
C SER A 40 -7.07 -20.68 -5.03
N HIS A 41 -6.45 -19.53 -5.36
CA HIS A 41 -5.44 -18.87 -4.53
C HIS A 41 -5.98 -17.72 -3.69
N TYR A 42 -7.26 -17.35 -3.84
CA TYR A 42 -7.91 -16.45 -2.90
C TYR A 42 -8.17 -17.16 -1.57
N LEU A 43 -7.63 -16.63 -0.48
CA LEU A 43 -7.83 -17.20 0.86
C LEU A 43 -9.31 -17.29 1.28
N SER A 44 -9.68 -18.41 1.89
CA SER A 44 -10.99 -18.65 2.51
C SER A 44 -11.33 -17.67 3.63
N LYS A 45 -10.31 -17.08 4.28
CA LYS A 45 -10.48 -16.01 5.29
C LYS A 45 -11.37 -14.85 4.80
N TYR A 46 -11.51 -14.69 3.48
CA TYR A 46 -12.26 -13.60 2.84
C TYR A 46 -13.53 -14.09 2.09
N GLU A 47 -14.09 -15.25 2.48
CA GLU A 47 -15.17 -15.97 1.79
C GLU A 47 -16.36 -15.09 1.35
N GLY A 48 -16.82 -14.14 2.19
CA GLY A 48 -17.92 -13.24 1.84
C GLY A 48 -17.58 -12.13 0.83
N LEU A 49 -16.30 -11.73 0.74
CA LEU A 49 -15.82 -10.61 -0.09
C LEU A 49 -15.52 -11.06 -1.52
N HIS A 50 -14.95 -12.27 -1.68
CA HIS A 50 -14.45 -12.73 -2.97
C HIS A 50 -15.41 -13.67 -3.71
N THR A 51 -16.59 -14.02 -3.17
CA THR A 51 -17.44 -15.03 -3.83
C THR A 51 -17.81 -14.65 -5.27
N TRP A 52 -18.15 -13.39 -5.54
CA TRP A 52 -18.48 -12.95 -6.90
C TRP A 52 -17.21 -12.74 -7.77
N ILE A 53 -16.13 -12.19 -7.21
CA ILE A 53 -14.84 -12.00 -7.91
C ILE A 53 -14.26 -13.35 -8.33
N ARG A 54 -14.22 -14.31 -7.40
CA ARG A 54 -13.76 -15.68 -7.63
C ARG A 54 -14.58 -16.35 -8.73
N LYS A 55 -15.90 -16.20 -8.71
CA LYS A 55 -16.79 -16.70 -9.78
C LYS A 55 -16.49 -16.03 -11.12
N ALA A 56 -16.31 -14.71 -11.16
CA ALA A 56 -16.03 -13.97 -12.38
C ALA A 56 -14.70 -14.39 -13.02
N VAL A 57 -13.62 -14.46 -12.23
CA VAL A 57 -12.30 -14.91 -12.70
C VAL A 57 -12.37 -16.36 -13.21
N ARG A 58 -13.05 -17.25 -12.47
CA ARG A 58 -13.23 -18.66 -12.86
C ARG A 58 -14.01 -18.82 -14.17
N SER A 59 -15.02 -18.00 -14.43
CA SER A 59 -15.79 -18.06 -15.68
C SER A 59 -14.94 -17.69 -16.91
N ILE A 60 -14.01 -16.74 -16.75
CA ILE A 60 -13.12 -16.29 -17.83
C ILE A 60 -12.08 -17.36 -18.16
N GLU A 61 -11.56 -18.04 -17.13
CA GLU A 61 -10.62 -19.14 -17.28
C GLU A 61 -11.21 -20.31 -18.10
N ILE A 62 -12.46 -20.70 -17.83
CA ILE A 62 -13.15 -21.77 -18.59
C ILE A 62 -13.16 -21.45 -20.10
N ALA A 63 -13.35 -20.18 -20.46
CA ALA A 63 -13.34 -19.75 -21.86
C ALA A 63 -11.93 -19.78 -22.48
N THR A 64 -10.87 -19.57 -21.69
CA THR A 64 -9.48 -19.60 -22.17
C THR A 64 -8.89 -21.00 -22.28
N LEU A 65 -9.17 -21.91 -21.32
CA LEU A 65 -8.63 -23.28 -21.32
C LEU A 65 -9.22 -24.15 -22.45
N GLN A 66 -10.44 -23.87 -22.89
CA GLN A 66 -11.07 -24.56 -24.02
C GLN A 66 -10.37 -24.31 -25.36
N ASN A 67 -9.52 -23.28 -25.47
CA ASN A 67 -8.84 -22.88 -26.70
C ASN A 67 -7.36 -23.34 -26.78
N GLU A 68 -6.86 -24.09 -25.80
CA GLU A 68 -5.44 -24.48 -25.76
C GLU A 68 -5.15 -25.75 -26.57
N SER A 69 -4.98 -25.57 -27.88
CA SER A 69 -4.50 -26.59 -28.83
C SER A 69 -2.97 -26.57 -29.06
N ALA A 70 -2.21 -25.84 -28.23
CA ALA A 70 -0.75 -25.71 -28.34
C ALA A 70 -0.02 -26.30 -27.12
N GLU A 71 1.13 -26.96 -27.33
CA GLU A 71 1.93 -27.57 -26.27
C GLU A 71 2.42 -26.52 -25.23
N PRO A 72 2.10 -26.69 -23.93
CA PRO A 72 2.41 -25.72 -22.87
C PRO A 72 3.89 -25.36 -22.75
N ALA A 73 4.79 -26.32 -22.98
CA ALA A 73 6.23 -26.15 -22.85
C ALA A 73 6.82 -25.17 -23.90
N ARG A 74 6.26 -25.16 -25.12
CA ARG A 74 6.70 -24.25 -26.19
C ARG A 74 6.23 -22.81 -25.94
N ARG A 75 4.99 -22.66 -25.46
CA ARG A 75 4.44 -21.35 -25.07
C ARG A 75 5.21 -20.76 -23.89
N GLN A 76 5.55 -21.57 -22.89
CA GLN A 76 6.32 -21.12 -21.75
C GLN A 76 7.68 -20.53 -22.16
N SER A 77 8.45 -21.19 -23.02
CA SER A 77 9.76 -20.68 -23.44
C SER A 77 9.68 -19.41 -24.30
N GLU A 78 8.66 -19.29 -25.14
CA GLU A 78 8.45 -18.14 -26.02
C GLU A 78 8.01 -16.88 -25.26
N PHE A 79 7.09 -17.04 -24.30
CA PHE A 79 6.44 -15.91 -23.63
C PHE A 79 7.02 -15.56 -22.26
N LEU A 80 7.92 -16.38 -21.71
CA LEU A 80 8.52 -16.11 -20.39
C LEU A 80 9.27 -14.77 -20.35
N GLY A 81 10.05 -14.45 -21.39
CA GLY A 81 10.76 -13.17 -21.47
C GLY A 81 9.80 -11.97 -21.51
N ILE A 82 8.67 -12.13 -22.21
CA ILE A 82 7.62 -11.11 -22.30
C ILE A 82 6.95 -10.94 -20.94
N THR A 83 6.61 -12.03 -20.25
CA THR A 83 6.03 -11.99 -18.90
C THR A 83 6.98 -11.36 -17.89
N GLY A 84 8.26 -11.74 -17.90
CA GLY A 84 9.28 -11.13 -17.05
C GLY A 84 9.32 -9.61 -17.22
N LYS A 85 9.34 -9.13 -18.46
CA LYS A 85 9.38 -7.69 -18.76
C LYS A 85 8.06 -6.96 -18.44
N LEU A 86 6.95 -7.43 -18.97
CA LEU A 86 5.65 -6.72 -18.89
C LEU A 86 4.98 -6.86 -17.53
N TRP A 87 5.29 -7.90 -16.75
CA TRP A 87 4.77 -8.06 -15.41
C TRP A 87 5.82 -7.76 -14.35
N ILE A 88 6.90 -8.54 -14.26
CA ILE A 88 7.81 -8.48 -13.11
C ILE A 88 8.57 -7.15 -13.09
N GLU A 89 9.17 -6.75 -14.20
CA GLU A 89 9.92 -5.49 -14.27
C GLU A 89 9.01 -4.26 -14.17
N SER A 90 7.85 -4.27 -14.83
CA SER A 90 6.91 -3.14 -14.77
C SER A 90 6.36 -2.91 -13.36
N GLN A 91 6.07 -3.99 -12.61
CA GLN A 91 5.63 -3.87 -11.22
C GLN A 91 6.78 -3.40 -10.32
N LEU A 92 7.99 -3.93 -10.53
CA LEU A 92 9.17 -3.46 -9.81
C LEU A 92 9.41 -1.95 -10.01
N GLU A 93 9.31 -1.47 -11.25
CA GLU A 93 9.44 -0.05 -11.57
C GLU A 93 8.32 0.78 -10.95
N TYR A 94 7.08 0.31 -11.03
CA TYR A 94 5.94 0.97 -10.42
C TYR A 94 6.14 1.16 -8.91
N PHE A 95 6.44 0.10 -8.16
CA PHE A 95 6.62 0.20 -6.70
C PHE A 95 7.86 1.01 -6.33
N SER A 96 8.94 0.92 -7.11
CA SER A 96 10.15 1.72 -6.91
C SER A 96 9.89 3.22 -7.12
N SER A 97 9.15 3.58 -8.19
CA SER A 97 8.81 4.98 -8.49
C SER A 97 7.85 5.59 -7.47
N LYS A 98 6.91 4.80 -6.92
CA LYS A 98 5.93 5.27 -5.92
C LYS A 98 6.51 5.37 -4.50
N LYS A 99 7.51 4.57 -4.17
CA LYS A 99 8.15 4.60 -2.85
C LYS A 99 8.96 5.87 -2.59
N ARG A 100 9.73 6.35 -3.57
CA ARG A 100 10.61 7.53 -3.41
C ARG A 100 9.89 8.81 -2.97
N PRO A 101 8.80 9.27 -3.61
CA PRO A 101 8.10 10.48 -3.18
C PRO A 101 7.40 10.30 -1.82
N LEU A 102 6.99 9.07 -1.48
CA LEU A 102 6.37 8.76 -0.20
C LEU A 102 7.39 8.89 0.94
N LEU A 103 8.60 8.33 0.78
CA LEU A 103 9.70 8.47 1.73
C LEU A 103 10.04 9.94 2.00
N ILE A 104 10.14 10.75 0.93
CA ILE A 104 10.45 12.18 1.06
C ILE A 104 9.37 12.88 1.89
N ARG A 105 8.08 12.60 1.62
CA ARG A 105 6.98 13.17 2.40
C ARG A 105 7.00 12.72 3.85
N THR A 106 7.18 11.42 4.13
CA THR A 106 7.28 10.91 5.50
C THR A 106 8.42 11.57 6.27
N GLN A 107 9.59 11.75 5.63
CA GLN A 107 10.73 12.45 6.23
C GLN A 107 10.43 13.93 6.49
N GLN A 108 9.78 14.63 5.55
CA GLN A 108 9.39 16.03 5.75
C GLN A 108 8.46 16.19 6.95
N PHE A 109 7.45 15.32 7.10
CA PHE A 109 6.59 15.32 8.28
C PHE A 109 7.38 14.99 9.57
N GLY A 110 8.30 14.03 9.51
CA GLY A 110 9.18 13.71 10.64
C GLY A 110 10.04 14.91 11.07
N ASN A 111 10.59 15.65 10.11
CA ASN A 111 11.37 16.86 10.37
C ASN A 111 10.50 17.96 11.00
N VAL A 112 9.26 18.15 10.53
CA VAL A 112 8.33 19.14 11.13
C VAL A 112 8.01 18.77 12.57
N VAL A 113 7.71 17.49 12.85
CA VAL A 113 7.45 17.01 14.22
C VAL A 113 8.70 17.20 15.09
N PHE A 114 9.88 16.80 14.61
CA PHE A 114 11.13 16.95 15.35
C PHE A 114 11.47 18.43 15.63
N LEU A 115 11.37 19.30 14.62
CA LEU A 115 11.61 20.73 14.78
C LEU A 115 10.62 21.37 15.74
N SER A 116 9.33 21.00 15.67
CA SER A 116 8.33 21.49 16.63
C SER A 116 8.67 21.08 18.07
N PHE A 117 9.13 19.85 18.28
CA PHE A 117 9.56 19.36 19.60
C PHE A 117 10.80 20.10 20.11
N VAL A 118 11.83 20.24 19.28
CA VAL A 118 13.06 20.96 19.63
C VAL A 118 12.78 22.43 19.93
N LEU A 119 11.96 23.10 19.11
CA LEU A 119 11.56 24.49 19.34
C LEU A 119 10.75 24.64 20.63
N THR A 120 9.83 23.70 20.91
CA THR A 120 9.08 23.69 22.18
C THR A 120 10.04 23.60 23.37
N LEU A 121 11.04 22.72 23.31
CA LEU A 121 12.04 22.58 24.37
C LEU A 121 12.89 23.85 24.54
N ILE A 122 13.33 24.47 23.45
CA ILE A 122 14.11 25.71 23.47
C ILE A 122 13.29 26.85 24.09
N VAL A 123 12.04 27.03 23.66
CA VAL A 123 11.16 28.09 24.19
C VAL A 123 10.84 27.83 25.66
N ALA A 124 10.61 26.58 26.06
CA ALA A 124 10.37 26.24 27.47
C ALA A 124 11.60 26.51 28.34
N LEU A 125 12.81 26.22 27.85
CA LEU A 125 14.06 26.52 28.54
C LEU A 125 14.28 28.04 28.66
N ALA A 126 14.08 28.78 27.56
CA ALA A 126 14.19 30.23 27.54
C ALA A 126 13.19 30.88 28.51
N TYR A 127 11.96 30.37 28.56
CA TYR A 127 10.95 30.78 29.52
C TYR A 127 11.39 30.53 30.97
N GLY A 128 11.93 29.34 31.26
CA GLY A 128 12.48 29.01 32.59
C GLY A 128 13.60 29.95 33.02
N ILE A 129 14.54 30.27 32.12
CA ILE A 129 15.62 31.24 32.38
C ILE A 129 15.05 32.65 32.61
N TYR A 130 14.10 33.08 31.79
CA TYR A 130 13.44 34.38 31.95
C TYR A 130 12.78 34.52 33.32
N VAL A 131 12.00 33.52 33.75
CA VAL A 131 11.33 33.52 35.05
C VAL A 131 12.35 33.58 36.21
N LEU A 132 13.46 32.85 36.10
CA LEU A 132 14.53 32.88 37.10
C LEU A 132 15.24 34.25 37.17
N ALA A 133 15.40 34.94 36.04
CA ALA A 133 16.11 36.22 35.97
C ALA A 133 15.24 37.43 36.30
N ALA A 134 13.98 37.44 35.83
CA ALA A 134 13.08 38.59 35.90
C ALA A 134 11.95 38.44 36.93
N GLY A 135 11.81 37.26 37.55
CA GLY A 135 10.67 36.95 38.43
C GLY A 135 9.36 36.72 37.66
N VAL A 136 8.31 36.32 38.38
CA VAL A 136 7.01 35.94 37.80
C VAL A 136 6.07 37.16 37.63
N GLU A 137 6.53 38.36 37.96
CA GLU A 137 5.65 39.55 38.05
C GLU A 137 5.17 40.08 36.68
N ASN A 138 5.85 39.72 35.58
CA ASN A 138 5.47 40.13 34.23
C ASN A 138 4.45 39.19 33.57
N GLY A 139 3.18 39.36 33.92
CA GLY A 139 2.07 38.53 33.42
C GLY A 139 1.88 38.53 31.89
N GLU A 140 2.17 39.63 31.20
CA GLU A 140 2.06 39.72 29.73
C GLU A 140 3.08 38.82 29.02
N ALA A 141 4.35 38.88 29.44
CA ALA A 141 5.41 38.03 28.89
C ALA A 141 5.09 36.54 29.09
N ILE A 142 4.56 36.18 30.27
CA ILE A 142 4.15 34.80 30.56
C ILE A 142 3.07 34.32 29.58
N ASN A 143 2.08 35.15 29.29
CA ASN A 143 1.02 34.82 28.34
C ASN A 143 1.58 34.63 26.91
N ASP A 144 2.47 35.51 26.46
CA ASP A 144 3.09 35.40 25.13
C ASP A 144 3.91 34.11 24.98
N PHE A 145 4.69 33.72 26.01
CA PHE A 145 5.42 32.46 26.01
C PHE A 145 4.48 31.24 25.99
N GLN A 146 3.37 31.28 26.72
CA GLN A 146 2.38 30.21 26.74
C GLN A 146 1.67 30.05 25.39
N ILE A 147 1.29 31.17 24.76
CA ILE A 147 0.70 31.18 23.41
C ILE A 147 1.70 30.60 22.41
N LEU A 148 2.96 31.03 22.44
CA LEU A 148 4.00 30.55 21.53
C LEU A 148 4.25 29.05 21.69
N LEU A 149 4.38 28.55 22.93
CA LEU A 149 4.51 27.13 23.22
C LEU A 149 3.31 26.34 22.70
N GLY A 150 2.10 26.83 22.97
CA GLY A 150 0.86 26.21 22.54
C GLY A 150 0.76 26.08 21.02
N VAL A 151 1.12 27.13 20.28
CA VAL A 151 1.10 27.14 18.81
C VAL A 151 2.12 26.15 18.24
N ILE A 152 3.36 26.16 18.73
CA ILE A 152 4.41 25.24 18.23
C ILE A 152 4.02 23.79 18.51
N ALA A 153 3.56 23.49 19.72
CA ALA A 153 3.09 22.16 20.09
C ALA A 153 1.90 21.71 19.23
N ALA A 154 0.93 22.60 18.99
CA ALA A 154 -0.23 22.33 18.14
C ALA A 154 0.17 21.99 16.70
N VAL A 155 1.16 22.69 16.12
CA VAL A 155 1.70 22.37 14.79
C VAL A 155 2.29 20.96 14.74
N GLY A 156 3.09 20.60 15.74
CA GLY A 156 3.69 19.25 15.84
C GLY A 156 2.64 18.15 15.94
N VAL A 157 1.67 18.34 16.83
CA VAL A 157 0.55 17.40 17.03
C VAL A 157 -0.29 17.27 15.76
N ALA A 158 -0.63 18.39 15.11
CA ALA A 158 -1.40 18.39 13.87
C ALA A 158 -0.65 17.68 12.73
N ALA A 159 0.65 17.92 12.58
CA ALA A 159 1.48 17.25 11.59
C ALA A 159 1.53 15.72 11.82
N GLN A 160 1.71 15.30 13.07
CA GLN A 160 1.71 13.88 13.44
C GLN A 160 0.34 13.23 13.22
N ALA A 161 -0.75 13.90 13.61
CA ALA A 161 -2.11 13.43 13.38
C ALA A 161 -2.43 13.31 11.89
N TYR A 162 -1.98 14.26 11.07
CA TYR A 162 -2.15 14.20 9.62
C TYR A 162 -1.37 13.04 8.99
N LYS A 163 -0.12 12.81 9.42
CA LYS A 163 0.70 11.67 8.98
C LYS A 163 0.01 10.34 9.30
N ASN A 164 -0.48 10.18 10.54
CA ASN A 164 -1.19 8.99 10.99
C ASN A 164 -2.50 8.78 10.21
N LYS A 165 -3.28 9.85 10.00
CA LYS A 165 -4.54 9.80 9.24
C LYS A 165 -4.33 9.35 7.79
N LYS A 166 -3.20 9.70 7.18
CA LYS A 166 -2.87 9.30 5.81
C LYS A 166 -2.26 7.90 5.70
N ALA A 167 -1.99 7.23 6.83
CA ALA A 167 -1.40 5.90 6.89
C ALA A 167 -0.13 5.75 6.03
N TYR A 168 0.70 6.80 5.95
CA TYR A 168 1.88 6.80 5.08
C TYR A 168 2.90 5.72 5.46
N ASP A 169 3.06 5.44 6.76
CA ASP A 169 3.98 4.42 7.25
C ASP A 169 3.56 3.02 6.77
N GLU A 170 2.27 2.72 6.83
CA GLU A 170 1.69 1.47 6.33
C GLU A 170 1.82 1.35 4.80
N LEU A 171 1.51 2.42 4.06
CA LEU A 171 1.65 2.44 2.61
C LEU A 171 3.11 2.25 2.17
N GLN A 172 4.06 2.88 2.87
CA GLN A 172 5.49 2.74 2.62
C GLN A 172 5.97 1.31 2.88
N ARG A 173 5.47 0.68 3.95
CA ARG A 173 5.78 -0.72 4.27
C ARG A 173 5.29 -1.64 3.15
N ARG A 174 4.04 -1.51 2.71
CA ARG A 174 3.45 -2.32 1.63
C ARG A 174 4.24 -2.19 0.33
N TYR A 175 4.53 -0.96 -0.10
CA TYR A 175 5.33 -0.75 -1.32
C TYR A 175 6.75 -1.29 -1.20
N SER A 176 7.35 -1.24 0.00
CA SER A 176 8.67 -1.82 0.22
C SER A 176 8.66 -3.33 0.15
N LEU A 177 7.65 -3.99 0.71
CA LEU A 177 7.49 -5.45 0.62
C LEU A 177 7.24 -5.88 -0.83
N ALA A 178 6.29 -5.24 -1.52
CA ALA A 178 6.03 -5.52 -2.93
C ALA A 178 7.29 -5.35 -3.80
N GLN A 179 8.02 -4.24 -3.61
CA GLN A 179 9.29 -4.01 -4.30
C GLN A 179 10.30 -5.15 -4.06
N GLN A 180 10.43 -5.62 -2.81
CA GLN A 180 11.34 -6.72 -2.48
C GLN A 180 10.91 -8.04 -3.15
N THR A 181 9.62 -8.37 -3.12
CA THR A 181 9.07 -9.57 -3.78
C THR A 181 9.38 -9.55 -5.28
N TYR A 182 9.07 -8.46 -5.99
CA TYR A 182 9.33 -8.36 -7.43
C TYR A 182 10.83 -8.30 -7.76
N ALA A 183 11.65 -7.67 -6.92
CA ALA A 183 13.10 -7.67 -7.10
C ALA A 183 13.72 -9.07 -6.92
N SER A 184 13.26 -9.84 -5.94
CA SER A 184 13.69 -11.24 -5.75
C SER A 184 13.28 -12.09 -6.94
N ALA A 185 12.02 -11.98 -7.37
CA ALA A 185 11.51 -12.71 -8.52
C ALA A 185 12.29 -12.43 -9.81
N LYS A 186 12.58 -11.15 -10.09
CA LYS A 186 13.43 -10.77 -11.23
C LYS A 186 14.78 -11.47 -11.17
N ARG A 187 15.45 -11.39 -10.02
CA ARG A 187 16.77 -12.00 -9.83
C ARG A 187 16.73 -13.53 -9.98
N GLU A 188 15.72 -14.18 -9.42
CA GLU A 188 15.57 -15.63 -9.50
C GLU A 188 15.31 -16.12 -10.94
N LEU A 189 14.53 -15.34 -11.71
CA LEU A 189 14.32 -15.58 -13.14
C LEU A 189 15.62 -15.43 -13.95
N GLU A 190 16.44 -14.43 -13.65
CA GLU A 190 17.74 -14.21 -14.29
C GLU A 190 18.76 -15.31 -13.94
N ILE A 191 18.76 -15.79 -12.69
CA ILE A 191 19.66 -16.85 -12.22
C ILE A 191 19.30 -18.20 -12.87
N GLY A 192 18.01 -18.47 -13.10
CA GLY A 192 17.54 -19.68 -13.78
C GLY A 192 17.68 -20.98 -12.97
N LYS A 193 17.94 -20.91 -11.66
CA LYS A 193 18.07 -22.10 -10.78
C LYS A 193 16.72 -22.69 -10.35
N VAL A 194 15.69 -21.86 -10.31
CA VAL A 194 14.32 -22.26 -9.93
C VAL A 194 13.46 -22.24 -11.19
N PRO A 195 12.59 -23.24 -11.40
CA PRO A 195 11.65 -23.23 -12.51
C PRO A 195 10.85 -21.90 -12.54
N PRO A 196 10.83 -21.18 -13.67
CA PRO A 196 10.17 -19.88 -13.77
C PRO A 196 8.71 -19.88 -13.34
N GLU A 197 7.98 -20.95 -13.65
CA GLU A 197 6.61 -21.16 -13.22
C GLU A 197 6.43 -21.06 -11.70
N ARG A 198 7.33 -21.65 -10.91
CA ARG A 198 7.24 -21.60 -9.44
C ARG A 198 7.39 -20.17 -8.92
N ILE A 199 8.28 -19.40 -9.55
CA ILE A 199 8.50 -17.98 -9.20
C ILE A 199 7.24 -17.17 -9.54
N LEU A 200 6.70 -17.32 -10.76
CA LEU A 200 5.52 -16.60 -11.21
C LEU A 200 4.26 -16.95 -10.42
N ILE A 201 4.09 -18.21 -10.02
CA ILE A 201 3.02 -18.64 -9.12
C ILE A 201 3.18 -18.00 -7.75
N ALA A 202 4.39 -18.02 -7.17
CA ALA A 202 4.65 -17.43 -5.86
C ALA A 202 4.35 -15.92 -5.85
N VAL A 203 4.83 -15.18 -6.85
CA VAL A 203 4.56 -13.74 -7.00
C VAL A 203 3.06 -13.47 -7.22
N GLY A 204 2.40 -14.28 -8.05
CA GLY A 204 0.96 -14.16 -8.28
C GLY A 204 0.16 -14.38 -6.99
N ARG A 205 0.51 -15.39 -6.20
CA ARG A 205 -0.11 -15.63 -4.88
C ARG A 205 0.08 -14.44 -3.95
N GLU A 206 1.29 -13.90 -3.86
CA GLU A 206 1.58 -12.72 -3.02
C GLU A 206 0.77 -11.49 -3.47
N ALA A 207 0.65 -11.25 -4.78
CA ALA A 207 -0.15 -10.15 -5.32
C ALA A 207 -1.65 -10.31 -4.99
N LEU A 208 -2.20 -11.52 -5.10
CA LEU A 208 -3.58 -11.82 -4.74
C LEU A 208 -3.84 -11.67 -3.24
N LEU A 209 -2.87 -12.06 -2.41
CA LEU A 209 -2.91 -11.88 -0.96
C LEU A 209 -2.92 -10.40 -0.57
N GLU A 210 -1.96 -9.62 -1.09
CA GLU A 210 -1.86 -8.18 -0.81
C GLU A 210 -3.14 -7.43 -1.22
N ASN A 211 -3.68 -7.76 -2.39
CA ASN A 211 -4.92 -7.20 -2.89
C ASN A 211 -6.14 -7.63 -2.05
N SER A 212 -6.18 -8.88 -1.57
CA SER A 212 -7.22 -9.38 -0.66
C SER A 212 -7.19 -8.66 0.68
N ASP A 213 -6.00 -8.47 1.24
CA ASP A 213 -5.79 -7.74 2.50
C ASP A 213 -6.18 -6.26 2.35
N TRP A 214 -5.87 -5.66 1.21
CA TRP A 214 -6.32 -4.30 0.87
C TRP A 214 -7.85 -4.18 0.87
N LEU A 215 -8.53 -5.09 0.16
CA LEU A 215 -10.00 -5.11 0.10
C LEU A 215 -10.61 -5.28 1.50
N TRP A 216 -10.11 -6.24 2.29
CA TRP A 216 -10.61 -6.49 3.64
C TRP A 216 -10.41 -5.30 4.57
N THR A 217 -9.25 -4.65 4.52
CA THR A 217 -8.95 -3.48 5.37
C THR A 217 -9.94 -2.34 5.08
N HIS A 218 -10.17 -2.02 3.81
CA HIS A 218 -11.02 -0.88 3.44
C HIS A 218 -12.52 -1.17 3.61
N ARG A 219 -12.93 -2.45 3.56
CA ARG A 219 -14.31 -2.86 3.83
C ARG A 219 -14.67 -2.77 5.31
N ASN A 220 -13.71 -3.01 6.22
CA ASN A 220 -13.97 -3.12 7.66
C ASN A 220 -13.59 -1.88 8.47
N VAL A 221 -12.81 -0.95 7.91
CA VAL A 221 -12.52 0.33 8.57
C VAL A 221 -13.60 1.34 8.18
N PRO A 222 -14.51 1.75 9.11
CA PRO A 222 -15.52 2.74 8.80
C PRO A 222 -14.87 4.09 8.49
N ILE A 223 -15.34 4.74 7.43
CA ILE A 223 -14.84 6.06 7.04
C ILE A 223 -15.43 7.08 8.02
N GLU A 224 -14.60 7.55 8.95
CA GLU A 224 -14.96 8.70 9.78
C GLU A 224 -14.99 9.96 8.90
N VAL A 225 -16.20 10.35 8.50
CA VAL A 225 -16.44 11.70 8.00
C VAL A 225 -16.24 12.68 9.16
N PRO A 226 -15.40 13.72 9.01
CA PRO A 226 -15.28 14.75 10.03
C PRO A 226 -16.67 15.33 10.28
N LYS A 227 -17.15 15.23 11.52
CA LYS A 227 -18.27 16.05 11.96
C LYS A 227 -17.69 17.46 12.06
N GLY A 228 -18.09 18.31 11.11
CA GLY A 228 -17.84 19.75 11.19
C GLY A 228 -18.58 20.36 12.37
#